data_AF-A0A6V8DYF5-F1
#
_entry.id   AF-A0A6V8DYF5-F1
#
_cell.length_a   1.000
_cell.length_b   1.000
_cell.length_c   1.000
_cell.angle_alpha   90.00
_cell.angle_beta   90.00
_cell.angle_gamma   90.00
#
_symmetry.space_group_name_H-M   'P 1'
#
loop_
_entity.id
_entity.type
_entity.pdbx_description
1 polymer ?
#
loop_
_entity_poly.entity_id
_entity_poly.type
_entity_poly.pdbx_seq_one_letter_code
_entity_poly.pdbx_strand_id
1 'polypeptide(L)'
;MKSEPKLSILALNYLVLFAVVGLSFFLVMPINNLALFFLLLFMVPAAHAFIVSHYLGKEFNKGLEFNKGLGLAFTISLPVSIWSYFNQLKYGCFCLFSCTCPPTPSYYEYPMFTALIVAILLFIYSVVLQVRGKRSRGFGVFVGLIVSAVVFWALTIIGFWS
;
A
#
# COMPACT_ATOMS: atom_id res chain seq x y z
N MET A 1 10.45 28.36 -18.29
CA MET A 1 10.10 27.93 -16.91
C MET A 1 9.07 26.81 -17.01
N LYS A 2 9.39 25.57 -16.59
CA LYS A 2 8.38 24.51 -16.47
C LYS A 2 7.45 24.90 -15.32
N SER A 3 6.17 25.12 -15.60
CA SER A 3 5.19 25.43 -14.56
C SER A 3 5.12 24.24 -13.60
N GLU A 4 5.22 24.52 -12.30
CA GLU A 4 4.99 23.48 -11.32
C GLU A 4 3.55 22.96 -11.46
N PRO A 5 3.34 21.63 -11.41
CA PRO A 5 2.00 21.07 -11.51
C PRO A 5 1.12 21.64 -10.38
N LYS A 6 -0.08 22.10 -10.74
CA LYS A 6 -1.05 22.61 -9.76
C LYS A 6 -1.32 21.54 -8.70
N LEU A 7 -1.34 21.93 -7.43
CA LEU A 7 -1.52 21.05 -6.27
C LEU A 7 -2.76 20.13 -6.39
N SER A 8 -3.83 20.64 -7.02
CA SER A 8 -5.06 19.88 -7.30
C SER A 8 -4.84 18.69 -8.23
N ILE A 9 -3.95 18.81 -9.22
CA ILE A 9 -3.63 17.74 -10.18
C ILE A 9 -2.85 16.63 -9.47
N LEU A 10 -1.96 16.99 -8.55
CA LEU A 10 -1.12 16.04 -7.82
C LEU A 10 -1.94 15.24 -6.79
N ALA A 11 -2.81 15.91 -6.02
CA ALA A 11 -3.71 15.23 -5.08
C ALA A 11 -4.71 14.31 -5.79
N LEU A 12 -5.22 14.72 -6.95
CA LEU A 12 -6.08 13.89 -7.79
C LEU A 12 -5.36 12.62 -8.26
N ASN A 13 -4.08 12.72 -8.65
CA ASN A 13 -3.29 11.55 -9.04
C ASN A 13 -3.14 10.52 -7.90
N TYR A 14 -3.09 10.94 -6.63
CA TYR A 14 -2.99 10.01 -5.49
C TYR A 14 -4.32 9.32 -5.18
N LEU A 15 -5.43 10.04 -5.31
CA LEU A 15 -6.77 9.45 -5.21
C LEU A 15 -7.05 8.48 -6.35
N VAL A 16 -6.70 8.87 -7.59
CA VAL A 16 -6.76 7.98 -8.75
C VAL A 16 -5.88 6.75 -8.52
N LEU A 17 -4.69 6.92 -7.95
CA LEU A 17 -3.79 5.79 -7.70
C LEU A 17 -4.30 4.87 -6.58
N PHE A 18 -4.87 5.40 -5.50
CA PHE A 18 -5.53 4.57 -4.49
C PHE A 18 -6.72 3.80 -5.08
N ALA A 19 -7.52 4.47 -5.93
CA ALA A 19 -8.61 3.83 -6.65
C ALA A 19 -8.11 2.77 -7.64
N VAL A 20 -7.04 3.04 -8.40
CA VAL A 20 -6.44 2.08 -9.34
C VAL A 20 -5.84 0.88 -8.60
N VAL A 21 -5.17 1.08 -7.46
CA VAL A 21 -4.67 -0.02 -6.62
C VAL A 21 -5.83 -0.86 -6.10
N GLY A 22 -6.87 -0.23 -5.53
CA GLY A 22 -8.06 -0.93 -5.06
C GLY A 22 -8.82 -1.66 -6.17
N LEU A 23 -8.95 -1.04 -7.34
CA LEU A 23 -9.64 -1.61 -8.50
C LEU A 23 -8.81 -2.73 -9.16
N SER A 24 -7.48 -2.57 -9.22
CA SER A 24 -6.57 -3.62 -9.67
C SER A 24 -6.63 -4.83 -8.74
N PHE A 25 -6.73 -4.63 -7.42
CA PHE A 25 -6.93 -5.72 -6.49
C PHE A 25 -8.21 -6.51 -6.79
N PHE A 26 -9.33 -5.82 -7.03
CA PHE A 26 -10.59 -6.45 -7.42
C PHE A 26 -10.50 -7.19 -8.77
N LEU A 27 -9.81 -6.62 -9.76
CA LEU A 27 -9.67 -7.20 -11.10
C LEU A 27 -8.75 -8.41 -11.16
N VAL A 28 -7.74 -8.45 -10.28
CA VAL A 28 -6.74 -9.53 -10.24
C VAL A 28 -7.25 -10.67 -9.34
N MET A 29 -8.24 -10.42 -8.48
CA MET A 29 -8.86 -11.41 -7.59
C MET A 29 -9.33 -12.74 -8.22
N PRO A 30 -9.95 -12.77 -9.42
CA PRO A 30 -10.36 -14.03 -10.06
C PRO A 30 -9.21 -14.78 -10.75
N ILE A 31 -7.96 -14.29 -10.69
CA ILE A 31 -6.82 -14.92 -11.35
C ILE A 31 -6.33 -16.10 -10.50
N ASN A 32 -6.56 -17.30 -11.00
CA ASN A 32 -6.08 -18.55 -10.38
C ASN A 32 -4.56 -18.79 -10.54
N ASN A 33 -3.87 -17.98 -11.36
CA ASN A 33 -2.43 -18.06 -11.54
C ASN A 33 -1.72 -17.10 -10.58
N LEU A 34 -1.12 -17.65 -9.53
CA LEU A 34 -0.41 -16.91 -8.48
C LEU A 34 0.68 -15.96 -9.03
N ALA A 35 1.45 -16.40 -10.03
CA ALA A 35 2.52 -15.59 -10.62
C ALA A 35 1.95 -14.40 -11.40
N LEU A 36 0.91 -14.62 -12.20
CA LEU A 36 0.23 -13.56 -12.95
C LEU A 36 -0.46 -12.57 -12.00
N PHE A 37 -1.03 -13.08 -10.90
CA PHE A 37 -1.63 -12.25 -9.85
C PHE A 37 -0.60 -11.26 -9.27
N PHE A 38 0.54 -11.75 -8.81
CA PHE A 38 1.58 -10.89 -8.24
C PHE A 38 2.18 -9.94 -9.26
N LEU A 39 2.36 -10.39 -10.49
CA LEU A 39 2.92 -9.56 -11.55
C LEU A 39 2.00 -8.37 -11.86
N LEU A 40 0.68 -8.59 -11.99
CA LEU A 40 -0.27 -7.50 -12.21
C LEU A 40 -0.44 -6.59 -10.99
N LEU A 41 -0.44 -7.16 -9.79
CA LEU A 41 -0.48 -6.41 -8.53
C LEU A 41 0.74 -5.49 -8.36
N PHE A 42 1.91 -5.86 -8.88
CA PHE A 42 3.14 -5.05 -8.83
C PHE A 42 3.30 -4.09 -10.02
N MET A 43 2.97 -4.52 -11.23
CA MET A 43 3.22 -3.74 -12.45
C MET A 43 2.39 -2.46 -12.49
N VAL A 44 1.12 -2.51 -12.07
CA VAL A 44 0.24 -1.34 -12.08
C VAL A 44 0.73 -0.25 -11.10
N PRO A 45 1.02 -0.56 -9.82
CA PRO A 45 1.60 0.43 -8.91
C PRO A 45 3.01 0.88 -9.30
N ALA A 46 3.86 -0.02 -9.84
CA ALA A 46 5.23 0.32 -10.24
C ALA A 46 5.26 1.26 -11.45
N ALA A 47 4.47 0.99 -12.50
CA ALA A 47 4.35 1.87 -13.65
C ALA A 47 3.84 3.25 -13.25
N HIS A 48 2.88 3.31 -12.33
CA HIS A 48 2.36 4.60 -11.89
C HIS A 48 3.32 5.35 -10.96
N ALA A 49 4.01 4.65 -10.05
CA ALA A 49 5.08 5.24 -9.24
C ALA A 49 6.20 5.81 -10.12
N PHE A 50 6.54 5.12 -11.22
CA PHE A 50 7.48 5.60 -12.22
C PHE A 50 6.97 6.90 -12.88
N ILE A 51 5.71 6.96 -13.31
CA ILE A 51 5.10 8.18 -13.87
C ILE A 51 5.17 9.35 -12.86
N VAL A 52 4.78 9.12 -11.60
CA VAL A 52 4.77 10.17 -10.57
C VAL A 52 6.19 10.62 -10.22
N SER A 53 7.17 9.70 -10.15
CA SER A 53 8.58 10.07 -9.95
C SER A 53 9.11 10.96 -11.08
N HIS A 54 8.68 10.71 -12.32
CA HIS A 54 9.03 11.53 -13.47
C HIS A 54 8.40 12.94 -13.39
N TYR A 55 7.18 13.06 -12.86
CA TYR A 55 6.53 14.36 -12.60
C TYR A 55 7.17 15.14 -11.43
N LEU A 56 7.71 14.45 -10.41
CA LEU A 56 8.36 15.08 -9.26
C LEU A 56 9.75 15.67 -9.60
N GLY A 57 10.38 15.23 -10.69
CA GLY A 57 11.58 15.84 -11.25
C GLY A 57 12.72 16.05 -10.23
N LYS A 58 13.20 17.29 -10.09
CA LYS A 58 14.34 17.65 -9.22
C LYS A 58 14.07 17.45 -7.70
N GLU A 59 12.82 17.39 -7.24
CA GLU A 59 12.52 17.11 -5.83
C GLU A 59 12.72 15.63 -5.46
N PHE A 60 12.56 14.73 -6.43
CA PHE A 60 12.86 13.31 -6.24
C PHE A 60 14.37 13.07 -6.19
N ASN A 61 15.16 13.82 -6.97
CA ASN A 61 16.63 13.77 -6.96
C ASN A 61 17.26 14.09 -5.60
N LYS A 62 16.51 14.68 -4.66
CA LYS A 62 16.98 14.89 -3.28
C LYS A 62 16.95 13.63 -2.42
N GLY A 63 16.44 12.48 -2.92
CA GLY A 63 16.57 11.09 -2.44
C GLY A 63 16.28 10.81 -0.96
N LEU A 64 16.97 11.52 -0.07
CA LEU A 64 16.86 11.52 1.38
C LEU A 64 15.43 11.74 1.88
N GLU A 65 14.70 12.75 1.37
CA GLU A 65 13.34 13.02 1.85
C GLU A 65 12.34 11.94 1.43
N PHE A 66 12.50 11.39 0.21
CA PHE A 66 11.76 10.22 -0.25
C PHE A 66 12.05 9.00 0.65
N ASN A 67 13.33 8.70 0.90
CA ASN A 67 13.74 7.57 1.75
C ASN A 67 13.24 7.71 3.18
N LYS A 68 13.20 8.94 3.74
CA LYS A 68 12.59 9.19 5.06
C LYS A 68 11.09 8.90 5.05
N GLY A 69 10.38 9.26 3.98
CA GLY A 69 8.97 8.94 3.82
C GLY A 69 8.74 7.43 3.71
N LEU A 70 9.53 6.77 2.86
CA LEU A 70 9.48 5.33 2.64
C LEU A 70 9.76 4.54 3.94
N GLY A 71 10.84 4.91 4.63
CA GLY A 71 11.23 4.31 5.90
C GLY A 71 10.14 4.48 6.97
N LEU A 72 9.51 5.66 7.05
CA LEU A 72 8.40 5.88 7.99
C LEU A 72 7.21 4.96 7.71
N ALA A 73 6.81 4.80 6.45
CA ALA A 73 5.74 3.88 6.09
C ALA A 73 6.12 2.42 6.41
N PHE A 74 7.36 2.00 6.15
CA PHE A 74 7.81 0.65 6.47
C PHE A 74 7.88 0.37 7.97
N THR A 75 8.43 1.28 8.78
CA THR A 75 8.55 1.08 10.22
C THR A 75 7.19 0.96 10.92
N ILE A 76 6.14 1.52 10.33
CA ILE A 76 4.79 1.51 10.92
C ILE A 76 3.92 0.43 10.28
N SER A 77 3.79 0.40 8.96
CA SER A 77 2.86 -0.48 8.25
C SER A 77 3.35 -1.93 8.21
N LEU A 78 4.66 -2.15 8.01
CA LEU A 78 5.20 -3.50 7.80
C LEU A 78 5.07 -4.38 9.06
N PRO A 79 5.37 -3.91 10.29
CA PRO A 79 5.16 -4.70 11.50
C PRO A 79 3.70 -5.09 11.72
N VAL A 80 2.76 -4.19 11.41
CA VAL A 80 1.33 -4.46 11.57
C VAL A 80 0.87 -5.52 10.55
N SER A 81 1.36 -5.43 9.31
CA SER A 81 1.13 -6.46 8.28
C SER A 81 1.69 -7.82 8.70
N ILE A 82 2.92 -7.87 9.23
CA ILE A 82 3.56 -9.08 9.74
C ILE A 82 2.77 -9.66 10.92
N TRP A 83 2.33 -8.83 11.86
CA TRP A 83 1.52 -9.24 13.00
C TRP A 83 0.20 -9.89 12.55
N SER A 84 -0.48 -9.27 11.58
CA SER A 84 -1.70 -9.83 11.01
C SER A 84 -1.46 -11.17 10.31
N TYR A 85 -0.34 -11.35 9.61
CA TYR A 85 0.03 -12.64 9.02
C TYR A 85 0.23 -13.73 10.07
N PHE A 86 1.01 -13.47 11.13
CA PHE A 86 1.22 -14.45 12.20
C PHE A 86 -0.06 -14.77 12.96
N ASN A 87 -0.97 -13.80 13.09
CA ASN A 87 -2.28 -14.02 13.67
C ASN A 87 -3.13 -14.96 12.79
N GLN A 88 -3.19 -14.73 11.47
CA GLN A 88 -3.86 -15.63 10.54
C GLN A 88 -3.27 -17.04 10.56
N LEU A 89 -1.93 -17.14 10.61
CA LEU A 89 -1.21 -18.42 10.70
C LEU A 89 -1.57 -19.19 11.98
N LYS A 90 -1.60 -18.51 13.13
CA LYS A 90 -1.89 -19.12 14.43
C LYS A 90 -3.31 -19.71 14.50
N TYR A 91 -4.28 -19.04 13.88
CA TYR A 91 -5.69 -19.46 13.91
C TYR A 91 -6.13 -20.21 12.64
N GLY A 92 -5.22 -20.45 11.69
CA GLY A 92 -5.46 -21.24 10.49
C GLY A 92 -6.53 -20.65 9.56
N CYS A 93 -6.68 -19.32 9.54
CA CYS A 93 -7.75 -18.64 8.81
C CYS A 93 -7.17 -17.54 7.92
N PHE A 94 -6.79 -17.86 6.69
CA PHE A 94 -6.32 -16.86 5.72
C PHE A 94 -7.46 -16.36 4.85
N CYS A 95 -8.50 -15.81 5.48
CA CYS A 95 -9.70 -15.44 4.75
C CYS A 95 -9.62 -14.02 4.18
N LEU A 96 -9.78 -13.89 2.85
CA LEU A 96 -9.79 -12.60 2.16
C LEU A 96 -11.17 -11.94 2.14
N PHE A 97 -12.27 -12.73 2.21
CA PHE A 97 -13.65 -12.23 2.08
C PHE A 97 -14.64 -12.97 2.97
N SER A 98 -14.95 -14.22 2.61
CA SER A 98 -15.92 -15.05 3.31
C SER A 98 -15.51 -16.51 3.15
N CYS A 99 -15.15 -17.13 4.26
CA CYS A 99 -14.66 -18.50 4.34
C CYS A 99 -15.21 -19.09 5.64
N THR A 100 -15.47 -20.38 5.65
CA THR A 100 -15.72 -21.12 6.89
C THR A 100 -14.40 -21.27 7.63
N CYS A 101 -14.12 -20.34 8.54
CA CYS A 101 -13.00 -20.45 9.47
C CYS A 101 -13.43 -21.16 10.75
N PRO A 102 -12.51 -21.89 11.41
CA PRO A 102 -12.75 -22.38 12.76
C PRO A 102 -13.06 -21.21 13.70
N PRO A 103 -13.78 -21.43 14.82
CA PRO A 103 -14.16 -20.37 15.74
C PRO A 103 -12.92 -19.63 16.24
N THR A 104 -12.79 -18.37 15.84
CA THR A 104 -11.68 -17.49 16.22
C THR A 104 -12.03 -16.67 17.46
N PRO A 105 -11.07 -16.31 18.32
CA PRO A 105 -11.33 -15.43 19.44
C PRO A 105 -11.76 -14.03 18.98
N SER A 106 -12.46 -13.27 19.83
CA SER A 106 -13.01 -11.93 19.50
C SER A 106 -11.95 -10.89 19.09
N TYR A 107 -10.69 -11.09 19.46
CA TYR A 107 -9.57 -10.22 19.10
C TYR A 107 -8.86 -10.61 17.80
N TYR A 108 -9.33 -11.67 17.13
CA TYR A 108 -8.70 -12.20 15.93
C TYR A 108 -8.58 -11.17 14.81
N GLU A 109 -9.60 -10.34 14.60
CA GLU A 109 -9.63 -9.37 13.50
C GLU A 109 -8.85 -8.08 13.83
N TYR A 110 -8.39 -7.91 15.08
CA TYR A 110 -7.76 -6.66 15.52
C TYR A 110 -6.52 -6.28 14.71
N PRO A 111 -5.60 -7.20 14.35
CA PRO A 111 -4.45 -6.83 13.53
C PRO A 111 -4.84 -6.34 12.14
N MET A 112 -5.88 -6.92 11.54
CA MET A 112 -6.40 -6.52 10.23
C MET A 112 -7.02 -5.12 10.27
N PHE A 113 -7.89 -4.85 11.25
CA PHE A 113 -8.45 -3.51 11.45
C PHE A 113 -7.37 -2.47 11.78
N THR A 114 -6.38 -2.85 12.60
CA THR A 114 -5.25 -1.99 12.93
C THR A 114 -4.43 -1.65 11.67
N ALA A 115 -4.16 -2.65 10.82
CA ALA A 115 -3.48 -2.45 9.54
C ALA A 115 -4.24 -1.46 8.65
N LEU A 116 -5.56 -1.62 8.56
CA LEU A 116 -6.42 -0.74 7.77
C LEU A 116 -6.41 0.70 8.28
N ILE A 117 -6.57 0.89 9.60
CA ILE A 117 -6.53 2.21 10.24
C ILE A 117 -5.18 2.89 10.00
N VAL A 118 -4.08 2.16 10.22
CA VAL A 118 -2.71 2.66 10.00
C VAL A 118 -2.50 3.06 8.54
N ALA A 119 -2.97 2.24 7.60
CA ALA A 119 -2.87 2.53 6.17
C ALA A 119 -3.62 3.82 5.80
N ILE A 120 -4.84 4.02 6.32
CA ILE A 120 -5.63 5.24 6.10
C ILE A 120 -4.92 6.46 6.69
N LEU A 121 -4.41 6.37 7.92
CA LEU A 121 -3.72 7.47 8.57
C LEU A 121 -2.44 7.88 7.82
N LEU A 122 -1.64 6.91 7.39
CA LEU A 122 -0.43 7.16 6.60
C LEU A 122 -0.77 7.72 5.21
N PHE A 123 -1.89 7.32 4.60
CA PHE A 123 -2.35 7.87 3.33
C PHE A 123 -2.73 9.34 3.47
N ILE A 124 -3.54 9.68 4.50
CA ILE A 124 -3.88 11.07 4.83
C ILE A 124 -2.60 11.87 5.11
N TYR A 125 -1.66 11.32 5.87
CA TYR A 125 -0.40 11.97 6.18
C TYR A 125 0.45 12.26 4.93
N SER A 126 0.51 11.31 3.99
CA SER A 126 1.15 11.50 2.68
C SER A 126 0.55 12.67 1.91
N VAL A 127 -0.78 12.77 1.85
CA VAL A 127 -1.49 13.87 1.18
C VAL A 127 -1.18 15.20 1.86
N VAL A 128 -1.23 15.25 3.19
CA VAL A 128 -0.91 16.46 3.97
C VAL A 128 0.53 16.94 3.72
N LEU A 129 1.50 16.02 3.66
CA LEU A 129 2.89 16.35 3.36
C LEU A 129 3.05 17.01 1.99
N GLN A 130 2.30 16.55 0.99
CA GLN A 130 2.32 17.16 -0.34
C GLN A 130 1.71 18.56 -0.36
N VAL A 131 0.56 18.74 0.31
CA VAL A 131 -0.09 20.07 0.46
C VAL A 131 0.83 21.07 1.14
N ARG A 132 1.65 20.60 2.11
CA ARG A 132 2.65 21.41 2.81
C ARG A 132 3.97 21.58 2.05
N GLY A 133 4.04 21.20 0.77
CA GLY A 133 5.22 21.38 -0.08
C GLY A 133 6.34 20.36 0.16
N LYS A 134 6.15 19.35 1.02
CA LYS A 134 7.11 18.24 1.23
C LYS A 134 6.81 17.08 0.28
N ARG A 135 6.74 17.34 -1.03
CA ARG A 135 6.18 16.40 -2.00
C ARG A 135 6.97 15.09 -2.10
N SER A 136 8.30 15.18 -2.13
CA SER A 136 9.20 14.01 -2.15
C SER A 136 8.98 13.08 -0.94
N ARG A 137 8.82 13.65 0.26
CA ARG A 137 8.56 12.87 1.49
C ARG A 137 7.16 12.26 1.49
N GLY A 138 6.14 13.02 1.09
CA GLY A 138 4.77 12.51 0.97
C GLY A 138 4.69 11.34 -0.01
N PHE A 139 5.36 11.47 -1.17
CA PHE A 139 5.46 10.39 -2.15
C PHE A 139 6.18 9.15 -1.59
N GLY A 140 7.26 9.35 -0.83
CA GLY A 140 7.94 8.25 -0.14
C GLY A 140 7.02 7.46 0.79
N VAL A 141 6.22 8.15 1.61
CA VAL A 141 5.23 7.52 2.50
C VAL A 141 4.22 6.71 1.68
N PHE A 142 3.74 7.28 0.59
CA PHE A 142 2.75 6.65 -0.27
C PHE A 142 3.27 5.39 -0.97
N VAL A 143 4.48 5.44 -1.52
CA VAL A 143 5.12 4.26 -2.12
C VAL A 143 5.36 3.17 -1.07
N GLY A 144 5.85 3.55 0.12
CA GLY A 144 6.05 2.59 1.20
C GLY A 144 4.76 1.92 1.68
N LEU A 145 3.63 2.66 1.65
CA LEU A 145 2.30 2.11 1.92
C LEU A 145 1.88 1.07 0.89
N ILE A 146 2.02 1.37 -0.41
CA ILE A 146 1.71 0.42 -1.48
C ILE A 146 2.52 -0.86 -1.31
N VAL A 147 3.84 -0.74 -1.14
CA VAL A 147 4.72 -1.89 -0.99
C VAL A 147 4.31 -2.72 0.24
N SER A 148 4.01 -2.07 1.37
CA SER A 148 3.56 -2.77 2.58
C SER A 148 2.24 -3.52 2.36
N ALA A 149 1.28 -2.90 1.68
CA ALA A 149 0.01 -3.54 1.34
C ALA A 149 0.23 -4.76 0.42
N VAL A 150 1.08 -4.63 -0.61
CA VAL A 150 1.39 -5.73 -1.52
C VAL A 150 2.04 -6.91 -0.78
N VAL A 151 2.99 -6.64 0.13
CA VAL A 151 3.61 -7.67 0.98
C VAL A 151 2.55 -8.35 1.86
N PHE A 152 1.66 -7.58 2.49
CA PHE A 152 0.58 -8.13 3.30
C PHE A 152 -0.32 -9.08 2.51
N TRP A 153 -0.77 -8.67 1.32
CA TRP A 153 -1.58 -9.51 0.45
C TRP A 153 -0.82 -10.75 -0.01
N ALA A 154 0.47 -10.62 -0.34
CA ALA A 154 1.28 -11.75 -0.75
C ALA A 154 1.38 -12.82 0.34
N LEU A 155 1.68 -12.40 1.56
CA LEU A 155 1.75 -13.30 2.72
C LEU A 155 0.38 -13.93 3.02
N THR A 156 -0.70 -13.15 2.96
CA THR A 156 -2.07 -13.66 3.20
C THR A 156 -2.46 -14.72 2.18
N ILE A 157 -2.16 -14.50 0.90
CA ILE A 157 -2.45 -15.44 -0.19
C ILE A 157 -1.57 -16.68 -0.09
N ILE A 158 -0.26 -16.54 0.14
CA ILE A 158 0.62 -17.70 0.34
C ILE A 158 0.12 -18.57 1.49
N GLY A 159 -0.30 -17.95 2.60
CA GLY A 159 -0.91 -18.67 3.73
C GLY A 159 -2.26 -19.31 3.41
N PHE A 160 -3.05 -18.73 2.49
CA PHE A 160 -4.32 -19.31 2.05
C PHE A 160 -4.15 -20.57 1.19
N TRP A 161 -3.09 -20.63 0.38
CA TRP A 161 -2.81 -21.77 -0.51
C TRP A 161 -1.86 -22.82 0.10
N SER A 162 -1.37 -22.61 1.33
CA SER A 162 -0.51 -23.53 2.10
C SER A 162 -1.32 -24.39 3.05
#